data_AF-A0A318SSM4-F1
#
_entry.id   AF-A0A318SSM4-F1
#
_cell.length_a   1.000
_cell.length_b   1.000
_cell.length_c   1.000
_cell.angle_alpha   90.00
_cell.angle_beta   90.00
_cell.angle_gamma   90.00
#
_symmetry.space_group_name_H-M   'P 1'
#
loop_
_entity.id
_entity.type
_entity.pdbx_description
1 polymer ?
#
loop_
_entity_poly.entity_id
_entity_poly.type
_entity_poly.pdbx_seq_one_letter_code
_entity_poly.pdbx_strand_id
1 'polypeptide(L)'
;MTLPSRSLAAPPLPRRPYAGPETPLDGLPLATGLDAPESSPPQRVVDGRTYTLAFGDEFDAPDPARFWAGFGKGGVWTTSFSPHLDDTRSIAANNELQHYIDPDAEDLPNPFTVQDGSLMIRATPLTPEQQALSGGQPYGSGMISSELSHSMRHGFIELRADVPDERGLWSAFWLLPSDGDWSAEVDLAEVLGGEAGTLHQNVWESGDPDASLALETGAGTGFHTYGLHWTETHLQWYFDGELVRETEAVIDEDMYLILNLAVGGWAEIPDDSTDFSDGLRIDYVRVYVPDESGGCGTALPLQGERGGGTLADDVLNGSRWGDVLNGLAGEDRIFGKGGGDRITGGSGVDRLFGQEGQDALLGGAGADHLVGGTGEDRLQGGTGTDHIWGGSYGADGARDVFVFAPGDGRDYIHDFEPGLDVIELAALAADPARILAHAEDKGWALRLDLAAAGAQEGDALYLAGVSAAQLGAESFQTGPATLLS
;
A
#
# COMPACT_ATOMS: atom_id res chain seq x y z
N MET A 1 16.00 72.57 -9.44
CA MET A 1 16.24 72.59 -7.99
C MET A 1 16.69 71.19 -7.59
N THR A 2 18.00 70.91 -7.46
CA THR A 2 18.79 70.94 -6.21
C THR A 2 18.14 70.07 -5.11
N LEU A 3 18.73 69.01 -4.54
CA LEU A 3 20.11 68.52 -4.36
C LEU A 3 20.04 67.00 -3.97
N PRO A 4 21.16 66.26 -3.92
CA PRO A 4 21.21 64.80 -3.83
C PRO A 4 21.14 64.26 -2.38
N SER A 5 20.61 63.05 -2.21
CA SER A 5 20.66 62.29 -0.95
C SER A 5 21.92 61.42 -0.89
N ARG A 6 22.81 61.73 0.07
CA ARG A 6 23.80 60.80 0.62
C ARG A 6 23.20 60.11 1.84
N SER A 7 23.31 58.79 1.91
CA SER A 7 23.31 58.01 3.17
C SER A 7 24.18 56.78 2.92
N LEU A 8 25.47 56.84 3.26
CA LEU A 8 26.07 56.23 4.45
C LEU A 8 26.04 54.70 4.40
N ALA A 9 27.04 54.14 3.70
CA ALA A 9 27.46 52.75 3.84
C ALA A 9 28.05 52.56 5.25
N ALA A 10 27.51 51.59 5.99
CA ALA A 10 28.11 51.11 7.22
C ALA A 10 29.37 50.28 6.90
N PRO A 11 30.46 50.42 7.66
CA PRO A 11 31.61 49.52 7.55
C PRO A 11 31.26 48.12 8.08
N PRO A 12 31.89 47.05 7.55
CA PRO A 12 31.64 45.68 7.98
C PRO A 12 32.07 45.48 9.44
N LEU A 13 31.19 44.86 10.22
CA LEU A 13 31.50 44.38 11.58
C LEU A 13 32.53 43.24 11.50
N PRO A 14 33.45 43.14 12.48
CA PRO A 14 34.51 42.13 12.46
C PRO A 14 33.94 40.71 12.60
N ARG A 15 34.36 39.81 11.70
CA ARG A 15 34.11 38.37 11.80
C ARG A 15 34.66 37.87 13.14
N ARG A 16 33.78 37.40 14.03
CA ARG A 16 34.20 36.49 15.11
C ARG A 16 34.57 35.15 14.46
N PRO A 17 35.72 34.54 14.79
CA PRO A 17 35.98 33.17 14.39
C PRO A 17 34.92 32.27 15.04
N TYR A 18 34.31 31.43 14.22
CA TYR A 18 33.44 30.33 14.61
C TYR A 18 34.20 29.45 15.61
N ALA A 19 33.74 29.39 16.86
CA ALA A 19 34.12 28.32 17.76
C ALA A 19 33.32 27.09 17.30
N GLY A 20 34.00 26.13 16.70
CA GLY A 20 33.37 24.87 16.30
C GLY A 20 32.78 24.15 17.52
N PRO A 21 31.72 23.36 17.35
CA PRO A 21 31.34 22.42 18.39
C PRO A 21 32.44 21.36 18.51
N GLU A 22 32.87 21.14 19.75
CA GLU A 22 33.80 20.11 20.16
C GLU A 22 33.28 18.72 19.74
N THR A 23 34.14 17.90 19.14
CA THR A 23 33.97 16.45 19.03
C THR A 23 34.43 15.76 20.33
N PRO A 24 34.20 14.45 20.51
CA PRO A 24 32.93 13.74 20.64
C PRO A 24 32.87 13.02 22.01
N LEU A 25 31.68 12.83 22.59
CA LEU A 25 31.51 11.80 23.61
C LEU A 25 31.16 10.49 22.90
N ASP A 26 32.20 9.70 22.63
CA ASP A 26 32.10 8.31 22.19
C ASP A 26 31.32 7.47 23.21
N GLY A 27 30.43 6.63 22.69
CA GLY A 27 30.34 5.24 23.14
C GLY A 27 29.09 4.86 23.93
N LEU A 28 28.02 4.50 23.22
CA LEU A 28 27.21 3.34 23.58
C LEU A 28 26.88 2.54 22.30
N PRO A 29 27.06 1.21 22.29
CA PRO A 29 26.87 0.39 21.11
C PRO A 29 25.38 0.22 20.79
N LEU A 30 25.05 0.24 19.50
CA LEU A 30 23.78 -0.27 18.96
C LEU A 30 23.69 -1.77 19.28
N ALA A 31 22.75 -2.13 20.14
CA ALA A 31 22.39 -3.52 20.39
C ALA A 31 21.17 -3.89 19.54
N THR A 32 21.38 -4.94 18.75
CA THR A 32 20.38 -5.79 18.13
C THR A 32 19.56 -6.53 19.20
N GLY A 33 18.26 -6.75 18.95
CA GLY A 33 17.47 -7.77 19.66
C GLY A 33 16.19 -7.28 20.34
N LEU A 34 15.13 -8.07 20.18
CA LEU A 34 13.78 -7.93 20.72
C LEU A 34 13.71 -7.93 22.26
N ASP A 35 12.65 -7.26 22.76
CA ASP A 35 11.99 -7.28 24.09
C ASP A 35 12.34 -6.25 25.20
N ALA A 36 11.39 -5.29 25.32
CA ALA A 36 10.77 -4.68 26.53
C ALA A 36 11.25 -3.30 27.07
N PRO A 37 10.32 -2.46 27.60
CA PRO A 37 10.25 -1.01 27.35
C PRO A 37 10.57 -0.13 28.56
N GLU A 38 11.08 1.10 28.37
CA GLU A 38 10.92 2.22 29.31
C GLU A 38 11.14 3.59 28.61
N SER A 39 10.08 4.12 28.00
CA SER A 39 9.69 5.53 28.08
C SER A 39 8.23 5.56 27.62
N SER A 40 7.31 6.09 28.44
CA SER A 40 5.93 6.29 27.98
C SER A 40 5.96 7.02 26.63
N PRO A 41 5.09 6.65 25.67
CA PRO A 41 5.06 7.36 24.39
C PRO A 41 4.80 8.86 24.66
N PRO A 42 5.32 9.77 23.82
CA PRO A 42 5.06 11.20 23.95
C PRO A 42 3.56 11.46 24.18
N GLN A 43 3.24 12.32 25.15
CA GLN A 43 1.87 12.63 25.52
C GLN A 43 1.55 14.10 25.26
N ARG A 44 0.30 14.36 24.89
CA ARG A 44 -0.27 15.69 24.75
C ARG A 44 -1.46 15.82 25.69
N VAL A 45 -1.65 17.00 26.26
CA VAL A 45 -2.87 17.31 27.04
C VAL A 45 -3.64 18.38 26.28
N VAL A 46 -4.87 18.05 25.89
CA VAL A 46 -5.81 18.97 25.24
C VAL A 46 -7.08 18.99 26.07
N ASP A 47 -7.52 20.17 26.50
CA ASP A 47 -8.69 20.39 27.35
C ASP A 47 -8.75 19.50 28.61
N GLY A 48 -7.58 19.19 29.17
CA GLY A 48 -7.46 18.36 30.38
C GLY A 48 -7.57 16.85 30.15
N ARG A 49 -7.73 16.41 28.90
CA ARG A 49 -7.63 15.00 28.48
C ARG A 49 -6.22 14.70 27.96
N THR A 50 -5.67 13.55 28.38
CA THR A 50 -4.37 13.08 27.90
C THR A 50 -4.54 12.25 26.63
N TYR A 51 -3.69 12.52 25.65
CA TYR A 51 -3.54 11.79 24.42
C TYR A 51 -2.11 11.25 24.34
N THR A 52 -1.97 9.99 23.91
CA THR A 52 -0.68 9.30 23.77
C THR A 52 -0.37 9.09 22.29
N LEU A 53 0.90 9.29 21.90
CA LEU A 53 1.35 9.08 20.52
C LEU A 53 1.06 7.64 20.08
N ALA A 54 0.30 7.50 19.00
CA ALA A 54 -0.10 6.22 18.40
C ALA A 54 0.61 5.95 17.07
N PHE A 55 0.90 7.01 16.32
CA PHE A 55 1.61 6.95 15.05
C PHE A 55 2.43 8.23 14.86
N GLY A 56 3.58 8.11 14.22
CA GLY A 56 4.35 9.28 13.82
C GLY A 56 5.58 8.93 13.03
N ASP A 57 6.03 9.90 12.24
CA ASP A 57 7.27 9.86 11.50
C ASP A 57 7.98 11.21 11.64
N GLU A 58 9.26 11.16 11.96
CA GLU A 58 10.12 12.34 12.14
C GLU A 58 11.07 12.52 10.94
N PHE A 59 11.04 11.61 9.95
CA PHE A 59 11.83 11.68 8.72
C PHE A 59 13.35 11.86 8.94
N ASP A 60 13.86 11.37 10.09
CA ASP A 60 15.27 11.46 10.51
C ASP A 60 16.21 10.46 9.79
N ALA A 61 15.65 9.49 9.05
CA ALA A 61 16.44 8.43 8.43
C ALA A 61 17.14 8.95 7.15
N PRO A 62 18.47 8.79 7.01
CA PRO A 62 19.20 9.22 5.82
C PRO A 62 18.96 8.33 4.59
N ASP A 63 18.13 7.29 4.71
CA ASP A 63 17.84 6.31 3.67
C ASP A 63 16.37 6.43 3.22
N PRO A 64 16.09 7.08 2.08
CA PRO A 64 14.72 7.18 1.55
C PRO A 64 14.11 5.81 1.22
N ALA A 65 14.93 4.76 1.03
CA ALA A 65 14.41 3.41 0.85
C ALA A 65 13.76 2.86 2.12
N ARG A 66 14.09 3.33 3.33
CA ARG A 66 13.40 2.88 4.55
C ARG A 66 12.02 3.51 4.72
N PHE A 67 11.83 4.68 4.12
CA PHE A 67 10.58 5.41 4.14
C PHE A 67 9.60 4.87 3.10
N TRP A 68 10.13 4.41 1.95
CA TRP A 68 9.37 4.02 0.75
C TRP A 68 9.48 2.57 0.28
N ALA A 69 10.21 1.67 0.94
CA ALA A 69 10.53 0.38 0.33
C ALA A 69 9.32 -0.55 0.17
N GLY A 70 8.62 -0.42 -0.96
CA GLY A 70 7.37 -1.12 -1.24
C GLY A 70 6.54 -1.21 0.02
N PHE A 71 5.89 -2.33 0.28
CA PHE A 71 5.58 -2.68 1.66
C PHE A 71 5.93 -4.16 1.86
N GLY A 72 6.37 -4.50 3.08
CA GLY A 72 7.12 -5.73 3.37
C GLY A 72 8.60 -5.52 3.70
N LYS A 73 9.12 -4.28 3.60
CA LYS A 73 10.43 -3.90 4.17
C LYS A 73 10.34 -2.95 5.38
N GLY A 74 9.13 -2.72 5.91
CA GLY A 74 8.88 -1.93 7.12
C GLY A 74 8.65 -0.43 6.90
N GLY A 75 8.24 0.00 5.70
CA GLY A 75 7.84 1.39 5.41
C GLY A 75 6.48 1.74 6.01
N VAL A 76 6.30 3.01 6.39
CA VAL A 76 5.13 3.55 7.11
C VAL A 76 4.11 4.18 6.16
N TRP A 77 4.49 4.50 4.91
CA TRP A 77 3.68 5.27 3.98
C TRP A 77 3.51 4.55 2.64
N THR A 78 2.39 4.81 1.97
CA THR A 78 2.07 4.30 0.62
C THR A 78 2.03 5.44 -0.38
N THR A 79 2.21 5.20 -1.68
CA THR A 79 2.34 6.26 -2.71
C THR A 79 1.23 6.31 -3.75
N SER A 80 0.12 5.58 -3.52
CA SER A 80 -1.02 5.49 -4.44
C SER A 80 -2.32 5.91 -3.75
N PHE A 81 -3.34 6.18 -4.57
CA PHE A 81 -4.71 6.12 -4.07
C PHE A 81 -4.97 4.67 -3.62
N SER A 82 -5.87 4.56 -2.66
CA SER A 82 -6.47 3.32 -2.18
C SER A 82 -6.40 2.15 -3.17
N PRO A 83 -5.94 0.95 -2.75
CA PRO A 83 -5.88 -0.23 -3.61
C PRO A 83 -7.25 -0.71 -4.11
N HIS A 84 -8.35 -0.05 -3.73
CA HIS A 84 -9.69 -0.62 -3.85
C HIS A 84 -10.43 -0.38 -5.17
N LEU A 85 -10.09 0.58 -6.03
CA LEU A 85 -10.97 0.83 -7.21
C LEU A 85 -10.30 1.17 -8.54
N ASP A 86 -9.09 1.71 -8.56
CA ASP A 86 -8.24 1.89 -9.75
C ASP A 86 -6.95 2.52 -9.23
N ASP A 87 -5.77 2.09 -9.69
CA ASP A 87 -4.50 2.80 -9.39
C ASP A 87 -4.44 4.09 -10.23
N THR A 88 -5.45 4.96 -10.07
CA THR A 88 -5.48 6.26 -10.71
C THR A 88 -4.43 7.12 -10.04
N ARG A 89 -3.22 7.08 -10.58
CA ARG A 89 -2.11 7.97 -10.23
C ARG A 89 -2.38 9.44 -10.61
N SER A 90 -3.65 9.86 -10.78
CA SER A 90 -4.07 11.24 -11.07
C SER A 90 -5.53 11.44 -10.68
N ILE A 91 -5.90 12.60 -10.11
CA ILE A 91 -7.28 12.94 -9.75
C ILE A 91 -7.90 13.79 -10.87
N ALA A 92 -8.40 13.13 -11.91
CA ALA A 92 -8.95 13.83 -13.08
C ALA A 92 -10.15 14.74 -12.76
N ALA A 93 -10.92 14.42 -11.71
CA ALA A 93 -12.08 15.19 -11.27
C ALA A 93 -11.73 16.65 -10.93
N ASN A 94 -10.52 16.89 -10.44
CA ASN A 94 -10.04 18.21 -10.02
C ASN A 94 -9.32 18.97 -11.13
N ASN A 95 -9.20 18.41 -12.34
CA ASN A 95 -8.38 18.92 -13.44
C ASN A 95 -6.90 19.10 -13.04
N GLU A 96 -6.40 18.18 -12.21
CA GLU A 96 -5.00 18.05 -11.87
C GLU A 96 -4.17 17.56 -13.07
N LEU A 97 -2.89 17.93 -13.09
CA LEU A 97 -1.97 17.78 -14.23
C LEU A 97 -0.78 16.86 -13.94
N GLN A 98 -0.67 16.36 -12.71
CA GLN A 98 0.38 15.44 -12.30
C GLN A 98 -0.04 13.99 -12.45
N HIS A 99 0.97 13.15 -12.63
CA HIS A 99 0.95 11.74 -12.30
C HIS A 99 1.69 11.56 -10.97
N TYR A 100 1.04 10.99 -9.96
CA TYR A 100 1.68 10.62 -8.70
C TYR A 100 2.60 9.43 -8.94
N ILE A 101 3.89 9.62 -8.72
CA ILE A 101 4.91 8.64 -9.10
C ILE A 101 5.17 7.70 -7.94
N ASP A 102 5.10 6.41 -8.23
CA ASP A 102 5.65 5.37 -7.38
C ASP A 102 7.20 5.42 -7.45
N PRO A 103 7.92 5.49 -6.32
CA PRO A 103 9.39 5.49 -6.30
C PRO A 103 10.03 4.28 -6.99
N ASP A 104 9.30 3.16 -7.07
CA ASP A 104 9.76 1.94 -7.73
C ASP A 104 9.65 2.02 -9.28
N ALA A 105 9.01 3.05 -9.83
CA ALA A 105 8.96 3.31 -11.26
C ALA A 105 10.26 3.96 -11.77
N GLU A 106 11.29 3.13 -12.04
CA GLU A 106 12.66 3.58 -12.38
C GLU A 106 12.74 4.53 -13.59
N ASP A 107 11.77 4.50 -14.51
CA ASP A 107 11.72 5.36 -15.70
C ASP A 107 11.08 6.74 -15.44
N LEU A 108 10.54 6.97 -14.25
CA LEU A 108 9.92 8.22 -13.82
C LEU A 108 10.74 8.91 -12.72
N PRO A 109 10.73 10.25 -12.64
CA PRO A 109 11.51 10.97 -11.63
C PRO A 109 10.92 10.73 -10.23
N ASN A 110 11.70 10.13 -9.33
CA ASN A 110 11.27 9.94 -7.95
C ASN A 110 10.96 11.31 -7.30
N PRO A 111 9.71 11.54 -6.83
CA PRO A 111 9.29 12.83 -6.31
C PRO A 111 9.73 13.06 -4.86
N PHE A 112 10.31 12.05 -4.20
CA PHE A 112 10.62 12.10 -2.78
C PHE A 112 12.11 12.17 -2.50
N THR A 113 12.49 12.97 -1.51
CA THR A 113 13.85 13.01 -0.97
C THR A 113 13.78 13.22 0.53
N VAL A 114 14.52 12.44 1.31
CA VAL A 114 14.67 12.69 2.75
C VAL A 114 16.04 13.30 3.00
N GLN A 115 16.07 14.52 3.55
CA GLN A 115 17.29 15.23 3.86
C GLN A 115 17.08 16.16 5.06
N ASP A 116 18.11 16.25 5.91
CA ASP A 116 18.16 17.19 7.04
C ASP A 116 16.97 17.05 8.02
N GLY A 117 16.47 15.82 8.22
CA GLY A 117 15.34 15.53 9.11
C GLY A 117 13.98 15.89 8.53
N SER A 118 13.86 16.00 7.20
CA SER A 118 12.60 16.31 6.55
C SER A 118 12.40 15.50 5.27
N LEU A 119 11.15 15.14 4.99
CA LEU A 119 10.72 14.64 3.69
C LEU A 119 10.41 15.83 2.78
N MET A 120 11.00 15.83 1.58
CA MET A 120 10.63 16.69 0.48
C MET A 120 9.78 15.91 -0.52
N ILE A 121 8.63 16.47 -0.90
CA ILE A 121 7.82 16.08 -2.06
C ILE A 121 8.01 17.15 -3.14
N ARG A 122 8.48 16.75 -4.32
CA ARG A 122 8.78 17.64 -5.44
C ARG A 122 7.98 17.28 -6.68
N ALA A 123 7.31 18.28 -7.25
CA ALA A 123 6.73 18.19 -8.58
C ALA A 123 7.81 18.38 -9.66
N THR A 124 7.73 17.63 -10.76
CA THR A 124 8.73 17.63 -11.84
C THR A 124 8.05 17.66 -13.21
N PRO A 125 8.38 18.61 -14.10
CA PRO A 125 7.96 18.54 -15.51
C PRO A 125 8.50 17.28 -16.20
N LEU A 126 7.63 16.52 -16.86
CA LEU A 126 7.98 15.25 -17.51
C LEU A 126 8.40 15.46 -18.97
N THR A 127 9.39 14.67 -19.42
CA THR A 127 9.75 14.63 -20.85
C THR A 127 8.63 13.97 -21.68
N PRO A 128 8.59 14.16 -23.02
CA PRO A 128 7.60 13.48 -23.86
C PRO A 128 7.60 11.95 -23.72
N GLU A 129 8.76 11.34 -23.46
CA GLU A 129 8.87 9.90 -23.21
C GLU A 129 8.23 9.50 -21.87
N GLN A 130 8.47 10.28 -20.82
CA GLN A 130 7.87 10.06 -19.50
C GLN A 130 6.36 10.33 -19.50
N GLN A 131 5.92 11.34 -20.26
CA GLN A 131 4.49 11.61 -20.48
C GLN A 131 3.78 10.40 -21.10
N ALA A 132 4.45 9.65 -21.98
CA ALA A 132 3.87 8.43 -22.55
C ALA A 132 3.69 7.31 -21.49
N LEU A 133 4.49 7.30 -20.43
CA LEU A 133 4.38 6.36 -19.30
C LEU A 133 3.35 6.82 -18.27
N SER A 134 3.12 8.13 -18.15
CA SER A 134 2.22 8.73 -17.16
C SER A 134 0.78 8.95 -17.65
N GLY A 135 0.37 8.28 -18.73
CA GLY A 135 -0.96 8.47 -19.32
C GLY A 135 -1.14 9.84 -20.00
N GLY A 136 -0.05 10.50 -20.36
CA GLY A 136 -0.03 11.82 -21.02
C GLY A 136 0.06 13.00 -20.05
N GLN A 137 0.19 12.76 -18.74
CA GLN A 137 0.26 13.84 -17.75
C GLN A 137 1.58 14.61 -17.88
N PRO A 138 1.55 15.95 -17.95
CA PRO A 138 2.74 16.78 -18.18
C PRO A 138 3.69 16.86 -16.97
N TYR A 139 3.23 16.51 -15.76
CA TYR A 139 4.02 16.59 -14.54
C TYR A 139 4.03 15.26 -13.79
N GLY A 140 5.11 15.03 -13.05
CA GLY A 140 5.21 14.01 -12.01
C GLY A 140 5.16 14.68 -10.65
N SER A 141 4.58 14.05 -9.64
CA SER A 141 4.62 14.55 -8.26
C SER A 141 4.48 13.39 -7.26
N GLY A 142 4.46 13.69 -5.97
CA GLY A 142 4.31 12.70 -4.92
C GLY A 142 3.03 12.87 -4.11
N MET A 143 2.48 11.73 -3.71
CA MET A 143 1.42 11.60 -2.72
C MET A 143 1.81 10.46 -1.79
N ILE A 144 1.44 10.61 -0.52
CA ILE A 144 1.76 9.64 0.51
C ILE A 144 0.54 9.41 1.39
N SER A 145 0.23 8.17 1.75
CA SER A 145 -0.89 7.86 2.66
C SER A 145 -0.51 6.91 3.79
N SER A 146 -1.21 7.03 4.91
CA SER A 146 -1.11 6.09 6.04
C SER A 146 -2.12 4.94 5.96
N GLU A 147 -2.89 4.83 4.88
CA GLU A 147 -4.00 3.88 4.71
C GLU A 147 -3.68 2.45 5.16
N LEU A 148 -2.48 1.98 4.81
CA LEU A 148 -2.05 0.60 5.10
C LEU A 148 -1.29 0.45 6.42
N SER A 149 -1.00 1.55 7.14
CA SER A 149 -0.17 1.56 8.33
C SER A 149 -0.89 2.09 9.57
N HIS A 150 -1.78 3.07 9.40
CA HIS A 150 -2.50 3.72 10.48
C HIS A 150 -3.77 4.42 9.99
N SER A 151 -4.86 4.12 10.69
CA SER A 151 -6.07 4.92 10.69
C SER A 151 -6.45 5.28 12.12
N MET A 152 -7.25 6.34 12.25
CA MET A 152 -7.75 6.80 13.53
C MET A 152 -9.22 7.20 13.46
N ARG A 153 -9.89 7.04 14.59
CA ARG A 153 -11.17 7.64 14.89
C ARG A 153 -11.04 8.40 16.19
N HIS A 154 -11.20 9.72 16.11
CA HIS A 154 -10.88 10.67 17.19
C HIS A 154 -9.39 10.69 17.56
N GLY A 155 -8.93 11.83 18.08
CA GLY A 155 -7.53 12.03 18.46
C GLY A 155 -7.05 13.45 18.22
N PHE A 156 -5.74 13.59 18.16
CA PHE A 156 -5.06 14.82 17.79
C PHE A 156 -4.01 14.51 16.72
N ILE A 157 -4.09 15.16 15.57
CA ILE A 157 -3.07 15.13 14.52
C ILE A 157 -2.24 16.41 14.63
N GLU A 158 -0.93 16.27 14.53
CA GLU A 158 0.03 17.37 14.46
C GLU A 158 1.01 17.10 13.32
N LEU A 159 1.10 18.03 12.38
CA LEU A 159 2.01 17.96 11.24
C LEU A 159 2.78 19.27 11.13
N ARG A 160 4.09 19.21 10.90
CA ARG A 160 4.91 20.40 10.65
C ARG A 160 5.46 20.40 9.23
N ALA A 161 5.13 21.42 8.46
CA ALA A 161 5.53 21.51 7.06
C ALA A 161 5.80 22.94 6.60
N ASP A 162 6.66 23.05 5.59
CA ASP A 162 6.96 24.24 4.80
C ASP A 162 6.42 23.98 3.39
N VAL A 163 5.41 24.74 3.00
CA VAL A 163 4.67 24.56 1.75
C VAL A 163 5.20 25.52 0.69
N PRO A 164 5.31 25.11 -0.60
CA PRO A 164 5.83 25.96 -1.65
C PRO A 164 4.86 27.11 -1.97
N ASP A 165 5.42 28.28 -2.33
CA ASP A 165 4.67 29.49 -2.70
C ASP A 165 4.63 29.74 -4.21
N GLU A 166 4.66 28.65 -4.97
CA GLU A 166 4.76 28.66 -6.43
C GLU A 166 3.41 28.42 -7.10
N ARG A 167 3.08 29.28 -8.07
CA ARG A 167 1.84 29.15 -8.87
C ARG A 167 1.73 27.75 -9.47
N GLY A 168 0.55 27.15 -9.33
CA GLY A 168 0.26 25.82 -9.87
C GLY A 168 0.67 24.65 -8.99
N LEU A 169 1.31 24.89 -7.84
CA LEU A 169 1.54 23.87 -6.82
C LEU A 169 0.44 23.93 -5.75
N TRP A 170 -0.05 22.77 -5.33
CA TRP A 170 -1.12 22.64 -4.34
C TRP A 170 -0.71 21.63 -3.27
N SER A 171 -0.41 22.11 -2.07
CA SER A 171 -0.13 21.25 -0.92
C SER A 171 -1.44 20.88 -0.24
N ALA A 172 -1.64 19.59 0.03
CA ALA A 172 -2.83 19.10 0.73
C ALA A 172 -2.44 18.09 1.81
N PHE A 173 -3.00 18.28 3.00
CA PHE A 173 -2.99 17.35 4.14
C PHE A 173 -4.44 17.07 4.50
N TRP A 174 -4.88 15.83 4.35
CA TRP A 174 -6.30 15.50 4.37
C TRP A 174 -6.53 14.05 4.78
N LEU A 175 -7.76 13.71 5.12
CA LEU A 175 -8.15 12.40 5.60
C LEU A 175 -9.30 11.82 4.78
N LEU A 176 -9.26 10.50 4.57
CA LEU A 176 -10.32 9.72 3.93
C LEU A 176 -10.73 8.50 4.76
N PRO A 177 -11.97 8.00 4.62
CA PRO A 177 -12.44 6.75 5.21
C PRO A 177 -11.56 5.56 4.90
N SER A 178 -11.28 4.75 5.92
CA SER A 178 -10.40 3.57 5.81
C SER A 178 -11.05 2.37 5.11
N ASP A 179 -12.35 2.43 4.87
CA ASP A 179 -13.06 1.44 4.05
C ASP A 179 -13.03 1.79 2.55
N GLY A 180 -12.33 2.87 2.18
CA GLY A 180 -12.06 3.25 0.80
C GLY A 180 -13.27 3.83 0.07
N ASP A 181 -14.39 4.07 0.75
CA ASP A 181 -15.48 4.83 0.18
C ASP A 181 -15.21 6.33 0.33
N TRP A 182 -15.76 7.14 -0.60
CA TRP A 182 -15.68 8.60 -0.50
C TRP A 182 -16.91 9.13 0.22
N SER A 183 -17.31 8.48 1.33
CA SER A 183 -18.44 8.91 2.16
C SER A 183 -18.11 10.17 2.96
N ALA A 184 -16.84 10.40 3.27
CA ALA A 184 -16.38 11.58 3.99
C ALA A 184 -14.98 12.03 3.57
N GLU A 185 -14.62 13.25 3.92
CA GLU A 185 -13.27 13.80 3.76
C GLU A 185 -13.04 14.91 4.80
N VAL A 186 -11.84 14.97 5.38
CA VAL A 186 -11.44 16.07 6.25
C VAL A 186 -10.14 16.68 5.75
N ASP A 187 -10.22 17.92 5.28
CA ASP A 187 -9.05 18.69 4.90
C ASP A 187 -8.45 19.35 6.13
N LEU A 188 -7.36 18.76 6.65
CA LEU A 188 -6.57 19.36 7.73
C LEU A 188 -5.98 20.69 7.26
N ALA A 189 -5.42 20.72 6.04
CA ALA A 189 -4.90 21.93 5.44
C ALA A 189 -4.72 21.76 3.94
N GLU A 190 -5.12 22.78 3.20
CA GLU A 190 -4.79 22.94 1.79
C GLU A 190 -4.22 24.33 1.55
N VAL A 191 -3.16 24.41 0.75
CA VAL A 191 -2.49 25.66 0.41
C VAL A 191 -2.20 25.70 -1.09
N LEU A 192 -2.69 26.75 -1.75
CA LEU A 192 -2.44 27.02 -3.16
C LEU A 192 -1.19 27.89 -3.26
N GLY A 193 -0.17 27.46 -3.99
CA GLY A 193 1.12 28.15 -4.01
C GLY A 193 1.03 29.60 -4.52
N GLY A 194 0.18 29.86 -5.51
CA GLY A 194 -0.08 31.23 -6.00
C GLY A 194 -0.72 32.18 -4.97
N GLU A 195 -1.30 31.64 -3.91
CA GLU A 195 -1.91 32.36 -2.79
C GLU A 195 -1.46 31.79 -1.45
N ALA A 196 -0.18 31.39 -1.33
CA ALA A 196 0.30 30.59 -0.20
C ALA A 196 0.19 31.25 1.19
N GLY A 197 -0.18 32.54 1.27
CA GLY A 197 -0.57 33.18 2.52
C GLY A 197 -1.89 32.67 3.10
N THR A 198 -2.69 31.96 2.31
CA THR A 198 -4.04 31.52 2.65
C THR A 198 -4.07 30.02 2.94
N LEU A 199 -4.60 29.68 4.12
CA LEU A 199 -4.90 28.31 4.52
C LEU A 199 -6.36 27.99 4.22
N HIS A 200 -6.60 26.88 3.53
CA HIS A 200 -7.92 26.35 3.25
C HIS A 200 -8.20 25.08 4.06
N GLN A 201 -9.44 24.94 4.52
CA GLN A 201 -9.92 23.80 5.30
C GLN A 201 -11.36 23.48 4.88
N ASN A 202 -11.73 22.21 4.93
CA ASN A 202 -13.07 21.76 4.60
C ASN A 202 -13.41 20.42 5.30
N VAL A 203 -14.70 20.14 5.37
CA VAL A 203 -15.22 18.82 5.73
C VAL A 203 -16.27 18.46 4.68
N TRP A 204 -16.15 17.26 4.12
CA TRP A 204 -17.15 16.68 3.24
C TRP A 204 -17.83 15.51 3.93
N GLU A 205 -19.15 15.43 3.79
CA GLU A 205 -19.95 14.30 4.26
C GLU A 205 -20.99 13.96 3.19
N SER A 206 -21.03 12.70 2.75
CA SER A 206 -21.90 12.20 1.67
C SER A 206 -21.86 13.04 0.39
N GLY A 207 -20.71 13.64 0.09
CA GLY A 207 -20.49 14.51 -1.08
C GLY A 207 -20.96 15.96 -0.92
N ASP A 208 -21.50 16.33 0.24
CA ASP A 208 -21.87 17.71 0.56
C ASP A 208 -20.78 18.38 1.43
N PRO A 209 -20.18 19.50 1.00
CA PRO A 209 -19.22 20.24 1.82
C PRO A 209 -19.93 21.12 2.86
N ASP A 210 -19.37 21.27 4.06
CA ASP A 210 -20.00 22.04 5.15
C ASP A 210 -19.93 23.57 4.91
N ALA A 211 -18.72 24.14 4.82
CA ALA A 211 -18.40 25.47 4.36
C ALA A 211 -16.87 25.59 4.31
N SER A 212 -16.29 25.76 3.13
CA SER A 212 -14.85 25.97 3.01
C SER A 212 -14.42 27.24 3.74
N LEU A 213 -13.39 27.12 4.58
CA LEU A 213 -12.81 28.23 5.31
C LEU A 213 -11.49 28.61 4.66
N ALA A 214 -11.30 29.90 4.37
CA ALA A 214 -10.04 30.47 3.90
C ALA A 214 -9.54 31.50 4.92
N LEU A 215 -8.30 31.34 5.38
CA LEU A 215 -7.70 32.16 6.44
C LEU A 215 -6.34 32.69 6.00
N GLU A 216 -6.13 34.00 6.13
CA GLU A 216 -4.82 34.62 5.96
C GLU A 216 -3.93 34.27 7.17
N THR A 217 -2.98 33.36 6.98
CA THR A 217 -2.09 32.83 8.03
C THR A 217 -0.62 33.06 7.75
N GLY A 218 -0.24 33.22 6.47
CA GLY A 218 1.16 33.26 6.03
C GLY A 218 1.78 31.88 5.83
N ALA A 219 0.98 30.85 5.55
CA ALA A 219 1.40 29.44 5.46
C ALA A 219 2.61 29.19 4.52
N GLY A 220 2.75 29.96 3.44
CA GLY A 220 3.87 29.87 2.50
C GLY A 220 5.19 30.48 2.98
N THR A 221 5.37 30.70 4.29
CA THR A 221 6.60 31.33 4.82
C THR A 221 7.35 30.45 5.81
N GLY A 222 8.04 29.43 5.29
CA GLY A 222 8.81 28.52 6.13
C GLY A 222 7.92 27.48 6.81
N PHE A 223 8.47 26.80 7.80
CA PHE A 223 7.75 25.73 8.49
C PHE A 223 6.71 26.25 9.47
N HIS A 224 5.49 25.74 9.33
CA HIS A 224 4.36 25.95 10.22
C HIS A 224 3.81 24.61 10.75
N THR A 225 3.07 24.66 11.86
CA THR A 225 2.43 23.49 12.46
C THR A 225 0.92 23.51 12.20
N TYR A 226 0.42 22.45 11.60
CA TYR A 226 -0.99 22.21 11.27
C TYR A 226 -1.52 21.15 12.24
N GLY A 227 -2.66 21.43 12.89
CA GLY A 227 -3.23 20.52 13.87
C GLY A 227 -4.73 20.27 13.67
N LEU A 228 -5.17 19.06 13.97
CA LEU A 228 -6.59 18.68 14.01
C LEU A 228 -6.86 17.95 15.32
N HIS A 229 -7.73 18.51 16.16
CA HIS A 229 -8.29 17.82 17.31
C HIS A 229 -9.68 17.32 16.93
N TRP A 230 -9.82 16.00 16.84
CA TRP A 230 -11.06 15.33 16.51
C TRP A 230 -11.60 14.61 17.74
N THR A 231 -12.79 14.98 18.15
CA THR A 231 -13.51 14.36 19.27
C THR A 231 -14.85 13.83 18.79
N GLU A 232 -15.54 13.09 19.65
CA GLU A 232 -16.92 12.62 19.42
C GLU A 232 -17.94 13.74 19.13
N THR A 233 -17.58 15.00 19.36
CA THR A 233 -18.54 16.12 19.28
C THR A 233 -18.07 17.28 18.42
N HIS A 234 -16.76 17.44 18.22
CA HIS A 234 -16.19 18.57 17.49
C HIS A 234 -14.95 18.17 16.71
N LEU A 235 -14.76 18.85 15.58
CA LEU A 235 -13.50 18.98 14.85
C LEU A 235 -12.96 20.39 15.08
N GLN A 236 -11.70 20.49 15.49
CA GLN A 236 -11.02 21.75 15.79
C GLN A 236 -9.67 21.80 15.08
N TRP A 237 -9.44 22.84 14.29
CA TRP A 237 -8.19 23.01 13.55
C TRP A 237 -7.31 24.05 14.23
N TYR A 238 -6.02 23.78 14.25
CA TYR A 238 -4.99 24.62 14.83
C TYR A 238 -3.94 24.98 13.78
N PHE A 239 -3.48 26.23 13.81
CA PHE A 239 -2.34 26.70 13.04
C PHE A 239 -1.34 27.37 13.99
N ASP A 240 -0.11 26.86 14.02
CA ASP A 240 0.94 27.24 14.97
C ASP A 240 0.48 27.23 16.44
N GLY A 241 -0.40 26.28 16.77
CA GLY A 241 -0.95 26.08 18.12
C GLY A 241 -2.15 26.95 18.47
N GLU A 242 -2.55 27.89 17.59
CA GLU A 242 -3.74 28.72 17.77
C GLU A 242 -4.96 28.06 17.11
N LEU A 243 -6.10 28.03 17.80
CA LEU A 243 -7.36 27.53 17.25
C LEU A 243 -7.85 28.47 16.14
N VAL A 244 -8.05 27.95 14.94
CA VAL A 244 -8.47 28.74 13.76
C VAL A 244 -9.84 28.36 13.21
N ARG A 245 -10.30 27.13 13.48
CA ARG A 245 -11.62 26.65 13.07
C ARG A 245 -12.18 25.66 14.08
N GLU A 246 -13.49 25.66 14.26
CA GLU A 246 -14.24 24.64 15.00
C GLU A 246 -15.57 24.37 14.28
N THR A 247 -15.95 23.10 14.18
CA THR A 247 -17.28 22.64 13.73
C THR A 247 -17.72 21.42 14.52
N GLU A 248 -19.01 21.07 14.46
CA GLU A 248 -19.52 19.83 15.06
C GLU A 248 -18.92 18.62 14.32
N ALA A 249 -18.56 17.56 15.05
CA ALA A 249 -18.09 16.33 14.43
C ALA A 249 -19.27 15.62 13.76
N VAL A 250 -19.29 15.63 12.43
CA VAL A 250 -20.29 14.91 11.62
C VAL A 250 -19.80 13.54 11.15
N ILE A 251 -18.49 13.31 11.22
CA ILE A 251 -17.83 12.06 10.81
C ILE A 251 -17.56 11.18 12.04
N ASP A 252 -17.98 9.92 11.99
CA ASP A 252 -17.77 8.89 13.03
C ASP A 252 -17.35 7.55 12.41
N GLU A 253 -16.20 7.55 11.76
CA GLU A 253 -15.57 6.39 11.14
C GLU A 253 -14.05 6.42 11.29
N ASP A 254 -13.36 5.36 10.90
CA ASP A 254 -11.89 5.33 10.95
C ASP A 254 -11.33 5.97 9.67
N MET A 255 -10.44 6.95 9.80
CA MET A 255 -9.86 7.65 8.65
C MET A 255 -8.34 7.53 8.62
N TYR A 256 -7.77 7.47 7.42
CA TYR A 256 -6.32 7.51 7.19
C TYR A 256 -5.88 8.88 6.67
N LEU A 257 -4.61 9.22 6.88
CA LEU A 257 -4.00 10.49 6.50
C LEU A 257 -3.38 10.41 5.11
N ILE A 258 -3.52 11.47 4.33
CA ILE A 258 -2.90 11.67 3.01
C ILE A 258 -2.16 13.01 3.00
N LEU A 259 -0.92 13.00 2.49
CA LEU A 259 -0.14 14.20 2.23
C LEU A 259 0.32 14.20 0.78
N ASN A 260 0.06 15.28 0.03
CA ASN A 260 0.48 15.35 -1.36
C ASN A 260 0.82 16.77 -1.81
N LEU A 261 1.54 16.80 -2.94
CA LEU A 261 1.75 18.00 -3.74
C LEU A 261 1.07 17.80 -5.10
N ALA A 262 -0.13 18.33 -5.28
CA ALA A 262 -0.81 18.34 -6.58
C ALA A 262 -0.27 19.47 -7.47
N VAL A 263 -0.51 19.34 -8.78
CA VAL A 263 -0.11 20.31 -9.80
C VAL A 263 -1.32 20.67 -10.66
N GLY A 264 -1.63 21.95 -10.82
CA GLY A 264 -2.81 22.36 -11.57
C GLY A 264 -4.08 22.42 -10.72
N GLY A 265 -5.22 22.15 -11.37
CA GLY A 265 -6.52 22.19 -10.70
C GLY A 265 -6.83 23.54 -10.06
N TRP A 266 -7.13 23.51 -8.76
CA TRP A 266 -7.46 24.71 -8.00
C TRP A 266 -6.29 25.70 -7.86
N ALA A 267 -5.05 25.22 -7.86
CA ALA A 267 -3.85 26.06 -7.77
C ALA A 267 -3.48 26.78 -9.10
N GLU A 268 -4.38 26.73 -10.09
CA GLU A 268 -4.16 27.22 -11.45
C GLU A 268 -3.08 26.44 -12.20
N ILE A 269 -2.89 26.72 -13.50
CA ILE A 269 -1.86 26.05 -14.30
C ILE A 269 -0.48 26.67 -13.99
N PRO A 270 0.57 25.86 -13.75
CA PRO A 270 1.95 26.34 -13.70
C PRO A 270 2.32 27.18 -14.92
N ASP A 271 3.17 28.18 -14.73
CA ASP A 271 3.66 29.02 -15.83
C ASP A 271 5.20 29.16 -15.80
N ASP A 272 5.75 30.03 -16.66
CA ASP A 272 7.20 30.23 -16.76
C ASP A 272 7.85 30.77 -15.47
N SER A 273 7.05 31.21 -14.48
CA SER A 273 7.52 31.66 -13.18
C SER A 273 7.57 30.56 -12.11
N THR A 274 6.87 29.44 -12.29
CA THR A 274 6.82 28.33 -11.33
C THR A 274 8.19 27.69 -11.12
N ASP A 275 8.76 27.83 -9.93
CA ASP A 275 10.00 27.15 -9.53
C ASP A 275 9.73 25.75 -8.97
N PHE A 276 9.82 24.73 -9.83
CA PHE A 276 9.68 23.32 -9.42
C PHE A 276 10.81 22.80 -8.49
N SER A 277 11.81 23.62 -8.17
CA SER A 277 12.79 23.26 -7.14
C SER A 277 12.28 23.51 -5.72
N ASP A 278 11.31 24.42 -5.56
CA ASP A 278 10.56 24.63 -4.34
C ASP A 278 9.46 23.57 -4.22
N GLY A 279 9.43 22.89 -3.09
CA GLY A 279 8.59 21.72 -2.89
C GLY A 279 8.09 21.64 -1.46
N LEU A 280 7.13 20.77 -1.26
CA LEU A 280 6.52 20.53 0.03
C LEU A 280 7.51 19.80 0.94
N ARG A 281 7.94 20.46 2.02
CA ARG A 281 8.82 19.88 3.04
C ARG A 281 8.05 19.56 4.30
N ILE A 282 8.15 18.34 4.78
CA ILE A 282 7.47 17.85 5.98
C ILE A 282 8.56 17.47 6.99
N ASP A 283 8.54 18.11 8.14
CA ASP A 283 9.47 17.89 9.25
C ASP A 283 9.03 16.72 10.13
N TYR A 284 7.75 16.64 10.48
CA TYR A 284 7.20 15.48 11.18
C TYR A 284 5.69 15.36 11.00
N VAL A 285 5.19 14.15 11.25
CA VAL A 285 3.78 13.83 11.45
C VAL A 285 3.64 13.09 12.76
N ARG A 286 2.65 13.48 13.57
CA ARG A 286 2.34 12.84 14.85
C ARG A 286 0.84 12.73 15.03
N VAL A 287 0.39 11.55 15.41
CA VAL A 287 -1.01 11.24 15.68
C VAL A 287 -1.11 10.71 17.11
N TYR A 288 -1.95 11.35 17.91
CA TYR A 288 -2.17 11.03 19.32
C TYR A 288 -3.62 10.58 19.54
N VAL A 289 -3.82 9.53 20.35
CA VAL A 289 -5.15 8.99 20.69
C VAL A 289 -5.42 9.09 22.19
N PRO A 290 -6.68 9.18 22.64
CA PRO A 290 -6.98 9.35 24.07
C PRO A 290 -6.56 8.15 24.94
N ASP A 291 -6.00 8.40 26.13
CA ASP A 291 -5.52 7.33 27.05
C ASP A 291 -6.62 6.35 27.53
N GLU A 292 -7.90 6.72 27.39
CA GLU A 292 -9.05 5.95 27.86
C GLU A 292 -9.60 4.95 26.82
N SER A 293 -9.11 5.00 25.57
CA SER A 293 -9.39 3.93 24.60
C SER A 293 -8.56 2.71 24.96
N GLY A 294 -9.13 1.82 25.77
CA GLY A 294 -8.63 0.45 25.92
C GLY A 294 -8.59 -0.24 24.56
N GLY A 295 -7.46 -0.09 23.86
CA GLY A 295 -7.21 -0.63 22.52
C GLY A 295 -7.86 0.17 21.40
N CYS A 296 -7.11 1.10 20.80
CA CYS A 296 -7.28 1.41 19.39
C CYS A 296 -6.00 0.97 18.67
N GLY A 297 -6.15 0.06 17.72
CA GLY A 297 -5.12 -0.41 16.80
C GLY A 297 -3.88 -1.02 17.46
N THR A 298 -3.90 -2.32 17.72
CA THR A 298 -2.67 -3.08 17.43
C THR A 298 -2.23 -2.68 16.03
N ALA A 299 -0.95 -2.35 15.80
CA ALA A 299 -0.37 -2.46 14.46
C ALA A 299 -0.96 -3.73 13.86
N LEU A 300 -1.76 -3.60 12.81
CA LEU A 300 -2.53 -4.72 12.30
C LEU A 300 -1.51 -5.84 12.06
N PRO A 301 -1.58 -6.99 12.74
CA PRO A 301 -0.85 -8.14 12.24
C PRO A 301 -1.51 -8.44 10.90
N LEU A 302 -0.87 -8.04 9.79
CA LEU A 302 -1.22 -8.32 8.39
C LEU A 302 -2.53 -9.12 8.28
N GLN A 303 -3.67 -8.43 8.39
CA GLN A 303 -4.95 -9.06 8.13
C GLN A 303 -5.20 -8.82 6.65
N GLY A 304 -5.14 -9.88 5.86
CA GLY A 304 -5.42 -9.82 4.43
C GLY A 304 -6.74 -9.12 4.15
N GLU A 305 -6.77 -8.35 3.06
CA GLU A 305 -8.00 -7.70 2.63
C GLU A 305 -9.01 -8.80 2.29
N ARG A 306 -10.24 -8.65 2.77
CA ARG A 306 -11.34 -9.58 2.44
C ARG A 306 -12.09 -9.03 1.23
N GLY A 307 -11.62 -9.38 0.03
CA GLY A 307 -12.36 -9.16 -1.22
C GLY A 307 -13.41 -10.25 -1.41
N GLY A 308 -14.70 -9.90 -1.39
CA GLY A 308 -15.80 -10.84 -1.62
C GLY A 308 -16.57 -10.52 -2.90
N GLY A 309 -16.68 -11.51 -3.79
CA GLY A 309 -17.55 -11.49 -4.96
C GLY A 309 -19.03 -11.67 -4.59
N THR A 310 -19.84 -11.82 -5.64
CA THR A 310 -21.29 -11.98 -5.62
C THR A 310 -21.66 -13.39 -6.12
N LEU A 311 -22.92 -13.63 -6.52
CA LEU A 311 -23.30 -14.91 -7.14
C LEU A 311 -23.33 -14.83 -8.68
N ALA A 312 -22.67 -13.83 -9.25
CA ALA A 312 -22.55 -13.59 -10.67
C ALA A 312 -21.07 -13.45 -11.04
N ASP A 313 -20.76 -13.47 -12.33
CA ASP A 313 -19.39 -13.35 -12.84
C ASP A 313 -18.72 -12.04 -12.36
N ASP A 314 -17.61 -12.18 -11.64
CA ASP A 314 -16.88 -11.07 -11.03
C ASP A 314 -15.43 -10.95 -11.55
N VAL A 315 -14.88 -9.75 -11.42
CA VAL A 315 -13.45 -9.49 -11.56
C VAL A 315 -12.94 -8.97 -10.22
N LEU A 316 -12.21 -9.81 -9.50
CA LEU A 316 -11.63 -9.48 -8.20
C LEU A 316 -10.14 -9.23 -8.36
N ASN A 317 -9.67 -8.14 -7.75
CA ASN A 317 -8.26 -7.80 -7.72
C ASN A 317 -7.86 -7.65 -6.26
N GLY A 318 -6.96 -8.52 -5.81
CA GLY A 318 -6.16 -8.35 -4.62
C GLY A 318 -5.17 -7.20 -4.77
N SER A 319 -4.29 -7.13 -3.81
CA SER A 319 -3.35 -6.05 -3.53
C SER A 319 -1.93 -6.60 -3.60
N ARG A 320 -0.93 -5.86 -3.15
CA ARG A 320 0.43 -6.41 -3.00
C ARG A 320 0.63 -7.12 -1.65
N TRP A 321 -0.44 -7.41 -0.91
CA TRP A 321 -0.46 -8.16 0.36
C TRP A 321 -1.10 -9.53 0.22
N GLY A 322 -0.85 -10.40 1.21
CA GLY A 322 -1.58 -11.65 1.31
C GLY A 322 -3.04 -11.42 1.66
N ASP A 323 -3.90 -11.53 0.65
CA ASP A 323 -5.32 -11.25 0.69
C ASP A 323 -6.17 -12.51 0.88
N VAL A 324 -7.46 -12.32 1.18
CA VAL A 324 -8.45 -13.41 1.19
C VAL A 324 -9.55 -13.06 0.21
N LEU A 325 -9.49 -13.67 -0.97
CA LEU A 325 -10.38 -13.40 -2.10
C LEU A 325 -11.35 -14.57 -2.31
N ASN A 326 -12.64 -14.28 -2.48
CA ASN A 326 -13.67 -15.31 -2.68
C ASN A 326 -14.68 -14.92 -3.75
N GLY A 327 -14.69 -15.62 -4.89
CA GLY A 327 -15.61 -15.39 -6.02
C GLY A 327 -17.04 -15.86 -5.78
N LEU A 328 -17.24 -16.85 -4.89
CA LEU A 328 -18.51 -17.51 -4.59
C LEU A 328 -19.11 -18.29 -5.77
N ALA A 329 -19.89 -17.67 -6.65
CA ALA A 329 -20.51 -18.36 -7.77
C ALA A 329 -20.53 -17.46 -8.99
N GLY A 330 -20.29 -18.03 -10.17
CA GLY A 330 -20.10 -17.24 -11.39
C GLY A 330 -18.89 -17.75 -12.16
N GLU A 331 -18.63 -17.18 -13.33
CA GLU A 331 -17.33 -17.36 -14.01
C GLU A 331 -16.39 -16.22 -13.62
N ASP A 332 -15.62 -16.43 -12.55
CA ASP A 332 -14.87 -15.36 -11.91
C ASP A 332 -13.43 -15.22 -12.44
N ARG A 333 -12.90 -14.00 -12.37
CA ARG A 333 -11.49 -13.70 -12.65
C ARG A 333 -10.87 -13.04 -11.43
N ILE A 334 -10.00 -13.76 -10.75
CA ILE A 334 -9.41 -13.31 -9.48
C ILE A 334 -7.90 -13.20 -9.61
N PHE A 335 -7.36 -12.02 -9.28
CA PHE A 335 -5.94 -11.69 -9.37
C PHE A 335 -5.42 -11.34 -7.97
N GLY A 336 -4.54 -12.14 -7.38
CA GLY A 336 -3.91 -11.91 -6.08
C GLY A 336 -2.97 -10.71 -6.09
N LYS A 337 -2.17 -10.59 -7.17
CA LYS A 337 -1.13 -9.58 -7.44
C LYS A 337 0.16 -9.80 -6.67
N GLY A 338 0.24 -9.47 -5.39
CA GLY A 338 1.46 -9.68 -4.64
C GLY A 338 1.18 -10.04 -3.19
N GLY A 339 2.15 -10.64 -2.50
CA GLY A 339 1.93 -11.17 -1.15
C GLY A 339 1.46 -12.62 -1.19
N GLY A 340 1.24 -13.23 -0.01
CA GLY A 340 0.82 -14.64 0.08
C GLY A 340 -0.69 -14.77 0.24
N ASP A 341 -1.39 -14.95 -0.87
CA ASP A 341 -2.83 -14.86 -1.00
C ASP A 341 -3.57 -16.15 -0.62
N ARG A 342 -4.84 -16.01 -0.23
CA ARG A 342 -5.82 -17.10 -0.18
C ARG A 342 -6.94 -16.78 -1.15
N ILE A 343 -6.98 -17.48 -2.27
CA ILE A 343 -7.93 -17.26 -3.36
C ILE A 343 -8.87 -18.45 -3.47
N THR A 344 -10.18 -18.20 -3.43
CA THR A 344 -11.23 -19.20 -3.70
C THR A 344 -12.09 -18.75 -4.87
N GLY A 345 -12.18 -19.56 -5.93
CA GLY A 345 -13.08 -19.31 -7.06
C GLY A 345 -14.54 -19.54 -6.66
N GLY A 346 -14.86 -20.76 -6.26
CA GLY A 346 -16.18 -21.11 -5.75
C GLY A 346 -16.90 -22.06 -6.69
N SER A 347 -18.02 -21.69 -7.30
CA SER A 347 -18.70 -22.53 -8.29
C SER A 347 -18.85 -21.82 -9.63
N GLY A 348 -18.47 -22.48 -10.71
CA GLY A 348 -18.49 -21.93 -12.07
C GLY A 348 -17.14 -22.16 -12.73
N VAL A 349 -16.85 -21.48 -13.84
CA VAL A 349 -15.58 -21.67 -14.57
C VAL A 349 -14.66 -20.51 -14.28
N ASP A 350 -13.76 -20.70 -13.33
CA ASP A 350 -12.99 -19.62 -12.72
C ASP A 350 -11.57 -19.50 -13.28
N ARG A 351 -11.00 -18.30 -13.18
CA ARG A 351 -9.60 -18.01 -13.51
C ARG A 351 -8.93 -17.33 -12.33
N LEU A 352 -8.01 -18.04 -11.69
CA LEU A 352 -7.31 -17.60 -10.49
C LEU A 352 -5.82 -17.39 -10.80
N PHE A 353 -5.30 -16.23 -10.41
CA PHE A 353 -3.90 -15.85 -10.59
C PHE A 353 -3.35 -15.41 -9.23
N GLY A 354 -2.43 -16.14 -8.60
CA GLY A 354 -1.78 -15.71 -7.35
C GLY A 354 -0.83 -14.54 -7.60
N GLN A 355 0.00 -14.66 -8.64
CA GLN A 355 1.02 -13.71 -9.05
C GLN A 355 2.24 -13.72 -8.11
N GLU A 356 2.60 -12.64 -7.43
CA GLU A 356 3.87 -12.60 -6.68
C GLU A 356 3.71 -13.05 -5.22
N GLY A 357 4.14 -14.25 -4.82
CA GLY A 357 4.24 -14.57 -3.39
C GLY A 357 4.16 -16.04 -3.02
N GLN A 358 3.48 -16.35 -1.93
CA GLN A 358 3.26 -17.73 -1.49
C GLN A 358 1.77 -17.94 -1.32
N ASP A 359 1.14 -18.37 -2.40
CA ASP A 359 -0.30 -18.29 -2.55
C ASP A 359 -0.99 -19.63 -2.29
N ALA A 360 -2.25 -19.55 -1.90
CA ALA A 360 -3.14 -20.67 -1.68
C ALA A 360 -4.37 -20.50 -2.59
N LEU A 361 -4.42 -21.25 -3.70
CA LEU A 361 -5.49 -21.17 -4.70
C LEU A 361 -6.40 -22.40 -4.62
N LEU A 362 -7.71 -22.17 -4.51
CA LEU A 362 -8.76 -23.18 -4.58
C LEU A 362 -9.75 -22.82 -5.70
N GLY A 363 -9.79 -23.60 -6.79
CA GLY A 363 -10.73 -23.40 -7.91
C GLY A 363 -12.17 -23.58 -7.45
N GLY A 364 -12.49 -24.76 -6.93
CA GLY A 364 -13.79 -25.06 -6.35
C GLY A 364 -14.56 -26.04 -7.22
N ALA A 365 -15.71 -25.67 -7.77
CA ALA A 365 -16.52 -26.56 -8.60
C ALA A 365 -16.64 -26.02 -10.01
N GLY A 366 -16.06 -26.71 -11.00
CA GLY A 366 -16.05 -26.18 -12.35
C GLY A 366 -14.98 -26.78 -13.25
N ALA A 367 -14.49 -25.98 -14.18
CA ALA A 367 -13.39 -26.37 -15.06
C ALA A 367 -12.41 -25.21 -15.10
N ASP A 368 -11.61 -25.13 -14.06
CA ASP A 368 -10.96 -23.90 -13.62
C ASP A 368 -9.54 -23.76 -14.20
N HIS A 369 -9.06 -22.53 -14.21
CA HIS A 369 -7.70 -22.17 -14.61
C HIS A 369 -6.98 -21.52 -13.43
N LEU A 370 -5.94 -22.18 -12.91
CA LEU A 370 -5.16 -21.72 -11.76
C LEU A 370 -3.72 -21.47 -12.17
N VAL A 371 -3.18 -20.31 -11.81
CA VAL A 371 -1.78 -19.93 -12.02
C VAL A 371 -1.25 -19.42 -10.68
N GLY A 372 -0.28 -20.12 -10.07
CA GLY A 372 0.34 -19.72 -8.80
C GLY A 372 1.08 -18.42 -8.97
N GLY A 373 2.18 -18.44 -9.72
CA GLY A 373 2.84 -17.22 -10.19
C GLY A 373 4.33 -17.25 -9.94
N THR A 374 4.84 -16.56 -8.92
CA THR A 374 6.22 -16.70 -8.46
C THR A 374 6.23 -17.02 -7.00
N GLY A 375 7.05 -17.96 -6.57
CA GLY A 375 7.21 -18.33 -5.16
C GLY A 375 6.55 -19.67 -4.82
N GLU A 376 6.52 -20.04 -3.55
CA GLU A 376 6.10 -21.39 -3.15
C GLU A 376 4.59 -21.44 -2.97
N ASP A 377 3.88 -21.93 -3.98
CA ASP A 377 2.44 -21.89 -4.05
C ASP A 377 1.78 -23.22 -3.70
N ARG A 378 0.50 -23.14 -3.35
CA ARG A 378 -0.33 -24.28 -2.97
C ARG A 378 -1.66 -24.25 -3.70
N LEU A 379 -1.85 -25.18 -4.64
CA LEU A 379 -2.95 -25.12 -5.60
C LEU A 379 -3.84 -26.35 -5.54
N GLN A 380 -5.15 -26.14 -5.54
CA GLN A 380 -6.17 -27.19 -5.64
C GLN A 380 -7.23 -26.79 -6.67
N GLY A 381 -7.41 -27.59 -7.73
CA GLY A 381 -8.45 -27.36 -8.73
C GLY A 381 -9.85 -27.49 -8.14
N GLY A 382 -10.08 -28.53 -7.34
CA GLY A 382 -11.41 -28.85 -6.83
C GLY A 382 -12.10 -29.81 -7.78
N THR A 383 -13.44 -29.79 -7.90
CA THR A 383 -14.15 -30.74 -8.76
C THR A 383 -14.17 -30.29 -10.20
N GLY A 384 -13.77 -31.18 -11.11
CA GLY A 384 -14.11 -31.12 -12.52
C GLY A 384 -12.92 -31.42 -13.42
N THR A 385 -12.54 -30.47 -14.26
CA THR A 385 -11.40 -30.67 -15.17
C THR A 385 -10.60 -29.39 -15.25
N ASP A 386 -9.54 -29.33 -14.47
CA ASP A 386 -8.85 -28.08 -14.19
C ASP A 386 -7.48 -28.03 -14.85
N HIS A 387 -7.05 -26.81 -15.15
CA HIS A 387 -5.75 -26.50 -15.73
C HIS A 387 -4.91 -25.66 -14.76
N ILE A 388 -3.78 -26.21 -14.33
CA ILE A 388 -2.99 -25.67 -13.21
C ILE A 388 -1.55 -25.42 -13.65
N TRP A 389 -1.02 -24.25 -13.28
CA TRP A 389 0.39 -23.89 -13.37
C TRP A 389 0.88 -23.48 -11.99
N GLY A 390 2.03 -24.01 -11.57
CA GLY A 390 2.71 -23.56 -10.36
C GLY A 390 3.27 -22.16 -10.57
N GLY A 391 4.02 -21.95 -11.65
CA GLY A 391 4.58 -20.65 -12.00
C GLY A 391 3.73 -19.83 -12.98
N SER A 392 4.28 -18.71 -13.46
CA SER A 392 3.65 -17.79 -14.43
C SER A 392 3.53 -18.38 -15.85
N TYR A 393 2.64 -19.36 -16.01
CA TYR A 393 2.47 -20.20 -17.20
C TYR A 393 3.69 -21.08 -17.54
N GLY A 394 4.51 -21.38 -16.55
CA GLY A 394 5.71 -22.20 -16.67
C GLY A 394 6.52 -22.20 -15.37
N ALA A 395 7.38 -23.20 -15.24
CA ALA A 395 8.29 -23.41 -14.12
C ALA A 395 9.07 -22.15 -13.75
N ASP A 396 9.08 -21.79 -12.47
CA ASP A 396 9.75 -20.62 -11.91
C ASP A 396 10.93 -20.98 -11.00
N GLY A 397 11.14 -22.27 -10.71
CA GLY A 397 12.18 -22.77 -9.81
C GLY A 397 11.84 -22.63 -8.34
N ALA A 398 10.59 -22.34 -7.99
CA ALA A 398 10.06 -22.43 -6.64
C ALA A 398 9.45 -23.82 -6.38
N ARG A 399 9.21 -24.14 -5.11
CA ARG A 399 8.67 -25.44 -4.70
C ARG A 399 7.17 -25.33 -4.50
N ASP A 400 6.41 -25.81 -5.49
CA ASP A 400 4.95 -25.77 -5.43
C ASP A 400 4.36 -27.06 -4.86
N VAL A 401 3.15 -26.92 -4.30
CA VAL A 401 2.36 -28.02 -3.78
C VAL A 401 0.99 -28.10 -4.44
N PHE A 402 0.80 -29.14 -5.24
CA PHE A 402 -0.47 -29.43 -5.90
C PHE A 402 -1.29 -30.41 -5.05
N VAL A 403 -2.43 -29.97 -4.57
CA VAL A 403 -3.28 -30.70 -3.62
C VAL A 403 -4.40 -31.41 -4.36
N PHE A 404 -4.61 -32.70 -4.06
CA PHE A 404 -5.71 -33.48 -4.60
C PHE A 404 -6.51 -34.19 -3.51
N ALA A 405 -7.82 -34.12 -3.63
CA ALA A 405 -8.81 -34.78 -2.79
C ALA A 405 -9.69 -35.75 -3.61
N PRO A 406 -10.36 -36.72 -2.96
CA PRO A 406 -11.28 -37.61 -3.67
C PRO A 406 -12.47 -36.84 -4.27
N GLY A 407 -12.70 -37.02 -5.58
CA GLY A 407 -13.77 -36.35 -6.33
C GLY A 407 -13.34 -35.08 -7.06
N ASP A 408 -12.05 -34.73 -7.01
CA ASP A 408 -11.52 -33.57 -7.73
C ASP A 408 -11.59 -33.77 -9.27
N GLY A 409 -11.70 -35.01 -9.75
CA GLY A 409 -11.90 -35.28 -11.17
C GLY A 409 -10.59 -35.34 -11.95
N ARG A 410 -10.49 -34.63 -13.08
CA ARG A 410 -9.41 -34.82 -14.07
C ARG A 410 -8.62 -33.56 -14.36
N ASP A 411 -7.43 -33.47 -13.79
CA ASP A 411 -6.68 -32.22 -13.81
C ASP A 411 -5.36 -32.33 -14.56
N TYR A 412 -4.88 -31.16 -14.99
CA TYR A 412 -3.70 -31.01 -15.83
C TYR A 412 -2.75 -30.00 -15.19
N ILE A 413 -1.59 -30.48 -14.73
CA ILE A 413 -0.49 -29.61 -14.31
C ILE A 413 0.44 -29.45 -15.51
N HIS A 414 0.68 -28.21 -15.92
CA HIS A 414 1.38 -27.91 -17.17
C HIS A 414 2.89 -27.73 -17.03
N ASP A 415 3.37 -27.47 -15.81
CA ASP A 415 4.73 -27.02 -15.56
C ASP A 415 5.43 -27.70 -14.37
N PHE A 416 4.89 -28.82 -13.88
CA PHE A 416 5.45 -29.59 -12.77
C PHE A 416 6.96 -29.84 -12.91
N GLU A 417 7.74 -29.47 -11.89
CA GLU A 417 9.20 -29.61 -11.82
C GLU A 417 9.62 -30.85 -11.01
N PRO A 418 10.00 -31.97 -11.66
CA PRO A 418 10.33 -33.19 -10.94
C PRO A 418 11.55 -33.03 -10.04
N GLY A 419 11.39 -33.40 -8.77
CA GLY A 419 12.42 -33.29 -7.74
C GLY A 419 12.41 -31.97 -6.97
N LEU A 420 11.53 -31.03 -7.35
CA LEU A 420 11.26 -29.80 -6.63
C LEU A 420 9.81 -29.81 -6.12
N ASP A 421 8.85 -29.86 -7.04
CA ASP A 421 7.42 -29.80 -6.76
C ASP A 421 6.88 -31.07 -6.10
N VAL A 422 5.76 -30.89 -5.41
CA VAL A 422 5.12 -31.95 -4.64
C VAL A 422 3.64 -32.09 -4.95
N ILE A 423 3.21 -33.34 -5.10
CA ILE A 423 1.79 -33.72 -5.18
C ILE A 423 1.35 -34.15 -3.78
N GLU A 424 0.43 -33.39 -3.18
CA GLU A 424 -0.14 -33.72 -1.88
C GLU A 424 -1.40 -34.57 -2.01
N LEU A 425 -1.34 -35.76 -1.41
CA LEU A 425 -2.42 -36.77 -1.46
C LEU A 425 -2.89 -37.17 -0.05
N ALA A 426 -2.67 -36.27 0.92
CA ALA A 426 -2.99 -36.48 2.33
C ALA A 426 -4.46 -36.90 2.55
N ALA A 427 -5.39 -36.35 1.75
CA ALA A 427 -6.82 -36.67 1.81
C ALA A 427 -7.16 -38.08 1.30
N LEU A 428 -6.24 -38.75 0.58
CA LEU A 428 -6.47 -40.04 -0.07
C LEU A 428 -5.91 -41.25 0.71
N ALA A 429 -5.17 -41.01 1.80
CA ALA A 429 -4.41 -42.04 2.53
C ALA A 429 -3.59 -42.96 1.60
N ALA A 430 -3.12 -42.39 0.49
CA ALA A 430 -2.54 -43.13 -0.62
C ALA A 430 -1.10 -43.57 -0.34
N ASP A 431 -0.71 -44.71 -0.92
CA ASP A 431 0.68 -45.17 -0.99
C ASP A 431 1.28 -44.70 -2.33
N PRO A 432 2.32 -43.84 -2.33
CA PRO A 432 2.97 -43.36 -3.55
C PRO A 432 3.42 -44.50 -4.48
N ALA A 433 3.85 -45.64 -3.94
CA ALA A 433 4.28 -46.78 -4.74
C ALA A 433 3.12 -47.39 -5.56
N ARG A 434 1.90 -47.32 -5.03
CA ARG A 434 0.70 -47.83 -5.71
C ARG A 434 0.26 -46.92 -6.85
N ILE A 435 0.42 -45.61 -6.69
CA ILE A 435 0.13 -44.62 -7.74
C ILE A 435 1.11 -44.79 -8.89
N LEU A 436 2.41 -44.85 -8.57
CA LEU A 436 3.46 -45.02 -9.57
C LEU A 436 3.32 -46.35 -10.35
N ALA A 437 2.80 -47.40 -9.72
CA ALA A 437 2.52 -48.68 -10.40
C ALA A 437 1.40 -48.58 -11.46
N HIS A 438 0.57 -47.54 -11.41
CA HIS A 438 -0.52 -47.26 -12.37
C HIS A 438 -0.28 -45.97 -13.16
N ALA A 439 0.97 -45.50 -13.19
CA ALA A 439 1.36 -44.36 -14.01
C ALA A 439 1.53 -44.78 -15.47
N GLU A 440 1.01 -43.97 -16.40
CA GLU A 440 1.00 -44.26 -17.83
C GLU A 440 1.59 -43.10 -18.64
N ASP A 441 2.74 -43.31 -19.28
CA ASP A 441 3.32 -42.34 -20.22
C ASP A 441 2.46 -42.23 -21.48
N LYS A 442 1.88 -41.05 -21.73
CA LYS A 442 1.07 -40.75 -22.94
C LYS A 442 1.85 -40.10 -24.07
N GLY A 443 3.16 -39.92 -23.88
CA GLY A 443 4.06 -39.26 -24.83
C GLY A 443 4.09 -37.74 -24.73
N TRP A 444 2.96 -37.09 -24.41
CA TRP A 444 2.89 -35.64 -24.15
C TRP A 444 2.76 -35.30 -22.66
N ALA A 445 2.35 -36.28 -21.84
CA ALA A 445 2.21 -36.16 -20.38
C ALA A 445 2.34 -37.53 -19.72
N LEU A 446 2.58 -37.52 -18.41
CA LEU A 446 2.37 -38.66 -17.53
C LEU A 446 0.94 -38.64 -16.98
N ARG A 447 0.18 -39.73 -17.15
CA ARG A 447 -1.11 -39.90 -16.48
C ARG A 447 -0.93 -40.68 -15.19
N LEU A 448 -1.41 -40.16 -14.08
CA LEU A 448 -1.56 -40.86 -12.81
C LEU A 448 -3.03 -41.22 -12.59
N ASP A 449 -3.31 -42.51 -12.40
CA ASP A 449 -4.65 -42.98 -12.08
C ASP A 449 -4.89 -42.89 -10.56
N LEU A 450 -5.63 -41.87 -10.13
CA LEU A 450 -5.85 -41.61 -8.71
C LEU A 450 -6.95 -42.52 -8.12
N ALA A 451 -7.87 -43.01 -8.94
CA ALA A 451 -8.86 -44.02 -8.52
C ALA A 451 -8.17 -45.29 -8.00
N ALA A 452 -7.05 -45.69 -8.63
CA ALA A 452 -6.23 -46.81 -8.15
C ALA A 452 -5.63 -46.56 -6.76
N ALA A 453 -5.56 -45.31 -6.30
CA ALA A 453 -4.99 -44.86 -5.03
C ALA A 453 -6.02 -44.64 -3.91
N GLY A 454 -7.31 -44.88 -4.17
CA GLY A 454 -8.40 -44.67 -3.19
C GLY A 454 -9.25 -43.43 -3.44
N ALA A 455 -9.01 -42.72 -4.53
CA ALA A 455 -9.88 -41.63 -5.00
C ALA A 455 -11.17 -42.16 -5.65
N GLN A 456 -12.04 -41.27 -6.15
CA GLN A 456 -13.27 -41.67 -6.83
C GLN A 456 -12.98 -42.24 -8.23
N GLU A 457 -13.89 -43.05 -8.75
CA GLU A 457 -13.75 -43.62 -10.09
C GLU A 457 -13.78 -42.49 -11.14
N GLY A 458 -12.70 -42.39 -11.92
CA GLY A 458 -12.54 -41.35 -12.94
C GLY A 458 -11.51 -40.27 -12.57
N ASP A 459 -11.10 -40.20 -11.30
CA ASP A 459 -10.10 -39.23 -10.85
C ASP A 459 -8.73 -39.55 -11.48
N ALA A 460 -8.12 -38.55 -12.12
CA ALA A 460 -6.83 -38.70 -12.79
C ALA A 460 -6.07 -37.38 -12.87
N LEU A 461 -4.74 -37.47 -12.75
CA LEU A 461 -3.84 -36.32 -12.90
C LEU A 461 -2.96 -36.49 -14.12
N TYR A 462 -2.83 -35.44 -14.92
CA TYR A 462 -1.92 -35.37 -16.05
C TYR A 462 -0.80 -34.36 -15.78
N LEU A 463 0.45 -34.82 -15.80
CA LEU A 463 1.64 -33.96 -15.68
C LEU A 463 2.24 -33.75 -17.08
N ALA A 464 2.05 -32.58 -17.66
CA ALA A 464 2.53 -32.29 -19.00
C ALA A 464 4.06 -32.31 -19.06
N GLY A 465 4.63 -32.91 -20.11
CA GLY A 465 6.08 -32.96 -20.30
C GLY A 465 6.86 -33.84 -19.31
N VAL A 466 6.21 -34.43 -18.32
CA VAL A 466 6.79 -35.35 -17.33
C VAL A 466 6.62 -36.80 -17.80
N SER A 467 7.58 -37.65 -17.45
CA SER A 467 7.52 -39.10 -17.63
C SER A 467 7.62 -39.86 -16.30
N ALA A 468 7.14 -41.11 -16.27
CA ALA A 468 7.15 -41.94 -15.06
C ALA A 468 8.55 -42.10 -14.45
N ALA A 469 9.60 -42.08 -15.27
CA ALA A 469 10.98 -42.24 -14.81
C ALA A 469 11.54 -41.03 -14.04
N GLN A 470 10.87 -39.88 -14.10
CA GLN A 470 11.27 -38.65 -13.43
C GLN A 470 10.63 -38.50 -12.04
N LEU A 471 9.64 -39.32 -11.70
CA LEU A 471 8.99 -39.28 -10.39
C LEU A 471 9.57 -40.30 -9.43
N GLY A 472 9.70 -39.88 -8.17
CA GLY A 472 10.08 -40.72 -7.04
C GLY A 472 9.08 -40.60 -5.89
N ALA A 473 9.38 -41.21 -4.75
CA ALA A 473 8.52 -41.12 -3.57
C ALA A 473 8.48 -39.70 -2.99
N GLU A 474 9.55 -38.93 -3.19
CA GLU A 474 9.71 -37.53 -2.82
C GLU A 474 8.77 -36.58 -3.58
N SER A 475 8.27 -36.99 -4.75
CA SER A 475 7.27 -36.23 -5.52
C SER A 475 5.90 -36.23 -4.85
N PHE A 476 5.72 -37.01 -3.78
CA PHE A 476 4.43 -37.19 -3.10
C PHE A 476 4.54 -36.88 -1.61
N GLN A 477 3.60 -36.08 -1.12
CA GLN A 477 3.41 -35.85 0.32
C GLN A 477 2.19 -36.62 0.82
N THR A 478 2.44 -37.52 1.77
CA THR A 478 1.43 -38.36 2.42
C THR A 478 1.54 -38.20 3.94
N GLY A 479 0.51 -37.67 4.58
CA GLY A 479 0.53 -37.24 5.99
C GLY A 479 -0.81 -36.62 6.41
N PRO A 480 -0.99 -36.15 7.66
CA PRO A 480 -2.20 -35.42 8.02
C PRO A 480 -2.35 -34.18 7.14
N ALA A 481 -3.53 -33.99 6.55
CA ALA A 481 -3.83 -32.86 5.68
C ALA A 481 -3.55 -31.55 6.41
N THR A 482 -2.72 -30.70 5.83
CA THR A 482 -2.62 -29.30 6.26
C THR A 482 -3.77 -28.58 5.56
N LEU A 483 -4.85 -28.31 6.30
CA LEU A 483 -6.00 -27.59 5.75
C LEU A 483 -5.55 -26.23 5.24
N LEU A 484 -6.05 -25.84 4.07
CA LEU A 484 -6.08 -24.46 3.60
C LEU A 484 -7.07 -23.70 4.49
N SER A 485 -6.65 -23.31 5.71
CA SER A 485 -7.46 -22.51 6.63
C SER A 485 -7.05 -21.05 6.62
#